data_AF-A0A1I5QTY1-F1
#
_entry.id   AF-A0A1I5QTY1-F1
#
_cell.length_a   1.000
_cell.length_b   1.000
_cell.length_c   1.000
_cell.angle_alpha   90.00
_cell.angle_beta   90.00
_cell.angle_gamma   90.00
#
_symmetry.space_group_name_H-M   'P 1'
#
loop_
_entity.id
_entity.type
_entity.pdbx_description
1 polymer ?
#
loop_
_entity_poly.entity_id
_entity_poly.type
_entity_poly.pdbx_seq_one_letter_code
_entity_poly.pdbx_strand_id
1 'polypeptide(L)'
;MFDRLFPGWTAPGLLAALVALRTLRNVALTASMGEASDSPVAVLVGAALTLASFVLTVGVLRGTFGLTLSHVESLLQVALLVLAAAVVRRGDGDGRRRAVVAGVAAVLLYLFSIPLFGEATVAP
;
A
#
# COMPACT_ATOMS: atom_id res chain seq x y z
N MET A 1 -0.06 -8.05 -21.82
CA MET A 1 -1.31 -8.07 -20.99
C MET A 1 -1.34 -6.90 -20.04
N PHE A 2 -0.30 -6.74 -19.22
CA PHE A 2 -0.18 -5.61 -18.29
C PHE A 2 -0.01 -4.26 -18.98
N ASP A 3 0.33 -4.24 -20.27
CA ASP A 3 0.41 -3.02 -21.11
C ASP A 3 -0.93 -2.28 -21.22
N ARG A 4 -2.06 -3.01 -21.11
CA ARG A 4 -3.39 -2.37 -21.02
C ARG A 4 -3.65 -1.71 -19.66
N LEU A 5 -2.98 -2.19 -18.62
CA LEU A 5 -3.13 -1.70 -17.25
C LEU A 5 -2.18 -0.52 -16.99
N PHE A 6 -0.96 -0.59 -17.53
CA PHE A 6 0.08 0.44 -17.43
C PHE A 6 0.62 0.77 -18.83
N PRO A 7 -0.13 1.53 -19.64
CA PRO A 7 0.29 1.90 -20.98
C PRO A 7 1.50 2.86 -20.92
N GLY A 8 2.42 2.75 -21.87
CA GLY A 8 3.58 3.64 -21.99
C GLY A 8 4.78 3.28 -21.11
N TRP A 9 4.65 2.31 -20.21
CA TRP A 9 5.76 1.86 -19.37
C TRP A 9 6.63 0.80 -20.06
N THR A 10 7.94 0.88 -19.81
CA THR A 10 8.94 -0.06 -20.37
C THR A 10 8.80 -1.48 -19.81
N ALA A 11 8.39 -1.63 -18.56
CA ALA A 11 8.22 -2.92 -17.89
C ALA A 11 6.88 -3.00 -17.10
N PRO A 12 5.73 -3.07 -17.79
CA PRO A 12 4.42 -3.03 -17.15
C PRO A 12 4.12 -4.26 -16.27
N GLY A 13 4.77 -5.40 -16.56
CA GLY A 13 4.72 -6.58 -15.68
C GLY A 13 5.38 -6.34 -14.32
N LEU A 14 6.45 -5.55 -14.26
CA LEU A 14 7.16 -5.22 -13.02
C LEU A 14 6.32 -4.27 -12.15
N LEU A 15 5.61 -3.32 -12.78
CA LEU A 15 4.63 -2.47 -12.09
C LEU A 15 3.48 -3.29 -11.52
N ALA A 16 2.95 -4.23 -12.30
CA ALA A 16 1.89 -5.12 -11.81
C ALA A 16 2.36 -5.95 -10.61
N ALA A 17 3.59 -6.46 -10.64
CA ALA A 17 4.18 -7.16 -9.50
C ALA A 17 4.35 -6.25 -8.28
N LEU A 18 4.78 -5.00 -8.47
CA LEU A 18 4.92 -4.02 -7.39
C LEU A 18 3.57 -3.67 -6.76
N VAL A 19 2.55 -3.40 -7.58
CA VAL A 19 1.18 -3.15 -7.11
C VAL A 19 0.64 -4.38 -6.37
N ALA A 20 0.83 -5.58 -6.91
CA ALA A 20 0.41 -6.81 -6.25
C ALA A 20 1.10 -7.01 -4.89
N LEU A 21 2.42 -6.80 -4.82
CA LEU A 21 3.19 -6.92 -3.59
C LEU A 21 2.74 -5.90 -2.54
N ARG A 22 2.46 -4.66 -2.96
CA ARG A 22 1.93 -3.59 -2.09
C ARG A 22 0.55 -3.95 -1.53
N THR A 23 -0.35 -4.47 -2.38
CA THR A 23 -1.68 -4.94 -1.97
C THR A 23 -1.57 -6.10 -1.00
N LEU A 24 -0.75 -7.11 -1.31
CA LEU A 24 -0.51 -8.26 -0.43
C LEU A 24 0.02 -7.83 0.94
N ARG A 25 0.95 -6.89 0.97
CA ARG A 25 1.47 -6.32 2.23
C ARG A 25 0.38 -5.59 3.02
N ASN A 26 -0.48 -4.82 2.37
CA ASN A 26 -1.58 -4.12 3.05
C ASN A 26 -2.64 -5.10 3.59
N VAL A 27 -2.93 -6.16 2.84
CA VAL A 27 -3.79 -7.27 3.29
C VAL A 27 -3.19 -7.97 4.50
N ALA A 28 -1.90 -8.29 4.48
CA ALA A 28 -1.21 -8.93 5.61
C ALA A 28 -1.28 -8.08 6.88
N LEU A 29 -1.15 -6.75 6.75
CA LEU A 29 -1.32 -5.86 7.90
C LEU A 29 -2.76 -5.81 8.38
N THR A 30 -3.73 -5.73 7.48
CA THR A 30 -5.15 -5.76 7.83
C THR A 30 -5.51 -7.07 8.55
N ALA A 31 -4.99 -8.20 8.08
CA ALA A 31 -5.14 -9.49 8.73
C ALA A 31 -4.52 -9.50 10.14
N SER A 32 -3.31 -8.94 10.29
CA SER A 32 -2.67 -8.82 11.61
C SER A 32 -3.45 -7.93 12.59
N MET A 33 -4.18 -6.92 12.09
CA MET A 33 -5.08 -6.11 12.93
C MET A 33 -6.28 -6.93 13.41
N GLY A 34 -6.81 -7.81 12.57
CA GLY A 34 -7.91 -8.72 12.94
C GLY A 34 -7.47 -9.80 13.93
N GLU A 35 -6.25 -10.32 13.80
CA GLU A 35 -5.67 -11.24 14.79
C GLU A 35 -5.43 -10.55 16.15
N ALA A 36 -5.13 -9.24 16.14
CA ALA A 36 -4.77 -8.48 17.34
C ALA A 36 -5.95 -7.70 17.98
N SER A 37 -7.14 -7.70 17.39
CA SER A 37 -8.28 -6.94 17.90
C SER A 37 -9.59 -7.67 17.69
N ASP A 38 -10.38 -7.81 18.77
CA ASP A 38 -11.75 -8.32 18.72
C ASP A 38 -12.73 -7.34 18.05
N SER A 39 -12.28 -6.14 17.65
CA SER A 39 -13.12 -5.13 17.00
C SER A 39 -13.06 -5.24 15.47
N PRO A 40 -14.18 -5.45 14.78
CA PRO A 40 -14.21 -5.53 13.31
C PRO A 40 -13.90 -4.18 12.64
N VAL A 41 -13.93 -3.07 13.39
CA VAL A 41 -13.73 -1.72 12.85
C VAL A 41 -12.31 -1.55 12.31
N ALA A 42 -11.29 -2.06 13.00
CA ALA A 42 -9.90 -1.94 12.55
C ALA A 42 -9.65 -2.67 11.23
N VAL A 43 -10.25 -3.86 11.08
CA VAL A 43 -10.19 -4.67 9.85
C VAL A 43 -10.92 -3.97 8.71
N LEU A 44 -12.12 -3.42 8.97
CA LEU A 44 -12.90 -2.68 7.97
C LEU A 44 -12.12 -1.46 7.46
N VAL A 45 -11.55 -0.68 8.37
CA VAL A 45 -10.73 0.51 8.02
C VAL A 45 -9.48 0.07 7.25
N GLY A 46 -8.76 -0.96 7.71
CA GLY A 46 -7.59 -1.48 7.01
C GLY A 46 -7.92 -1.96 5.59
N ALA A 47 -9.04 -2.65 5.40
CA ALA A 47 -9.51 -3.10 4.09
C ALA A 47 -9.87 -1.93 3.17
N ALA A 48 -10.58 -0.91 3.69
CA ALA A 48 -10.92 0.29 2.94
C ALA A 48 -9.67 1.07 2.50
N LEU A 49 -8.71 1.26 3.41
CA LEU A 49 -7.42 1.90 3.12
C LEU A 49 -6.61 1.09 2.09
N THR A 50 -6.66 -0.24 2.16
CA THR A 50 -6.00 -1.13 1.19
C THR A 50 -6.57 -0.95 -0.21
N LEU A 51 -7.91 -0.94 -0.33
CA LEU A 51 -8.58 -0.75 -1.61
C LEU A 51 -8.31 0.65 -2.18
N ALA A 52 -8.37 1.68 -1.34
CA ALA A 52 -8.05 3.06 -1.75
C ALA A 52 -6.60 3.19 -2.23
N SER A 53 -5.63 2.62 -1.49
CA SER A 53 -4.21 2.61 -1.89
C SER A 53 -4.01 1.86 -3.22
N PHE A 54 -4.70 0.74 -3.45
CA PHE A 54 -4.64 0.02 -4.72
C PHE A 54 -5.13 0.89 -5.90
N VAL A 55 -6.33 1.48 -5.76
CA VAL A 55 -6.92 2.32 -6.81
C VAL A 55 -6.04 3.53 -7.12
N LEU A 56 -5.55 4.23 -6.08
CA LEU A 56 -4.67 5.39 -6.25
C LEU A 56 -3.33 5.00 -6.88
N THR A 57 -2.70 3.92 -6.42
CA THR A 57 -1.42 3.45 -6.98
C THR A 57 -1.58 3.13 -8.47
N VAL A 58 -2.62 2.37 -8.85
CA VAL A 58 -2.87 2.04 -10.25
C VAL A 58 -3.17 3.30 -11.06
N GLY A 59 -4.02 4.20 -10.57
CA GLY A 59 -4.38 5.42 -11.30
C GLY A 59 -3.21 6.40 -11.46
N VAL A 60 -2.32 6.52 -10.47
CA VAL A 60 -1.09 7.31 -10.57
C VAL A 60 -0.14 6.69 -11.59
N LEU A 61 0.16 5.39 -11.48
CA LEU A 61 1.06 4.72 -12.43
C LEU A 61 0.52 4.69 -13.85
N ARG A 62 -0.80 4.71 -14.03
CA ARG A 62 -1.44 4.79 -15.35
C ARG A 62 -1.44 6.22 -15.93
N GLY A 63 -0.94 7.22 -15.20
CA GLY A 63 -0.97 8.63 -15.59
C GLY A 63 -2.36 9.29 -15.50
N THR A 64 -3.35 8.59 -14.92
CA THR A 64 -4.71 9.12 -14.77
C THR A 64 -4.81 10.11 -13.60
N PHE A 65 -3.91 9.99 -12.61
CA PHE A 65 -3.90 10.78 -11.39
C PHE A 65 -2.59 11.55 -11.26
N GLY A 66 -2.70 12.87 -11.05
CA GLY A 66 -1.53 13.75 -10.89
C GLY A 66 -0.94 13.79 -9.48
N LEU A 67 0.02 14.69 -9.29
CA LEU A 67 0.80 14.88 -8.05
C LEU A 67 -0.06 14.90 -6.78
N THR A 68 -1.19 15.61 -6.75
CA THR A 68 -2.05 15.68 -5.55
C THR A 68 -2.48 14.30 -5.07
N LEU A 69 -2.90 13.42 -5.97
CA LEU A 69 -3.37 12.08 -5.62
C LEU A 69 -2.21 11.13 -5.25
N SER A 70 -0.99 11.38 -5.75
CA SER A 70 0.22 10.68 -5.28
C SER A 70 0.58 11.03 -3.82
N HIS A 71 0.34 12.28 -3.41
CA HIS A 71 0.50 12.69 -2.01
C HIS A 71 -0.58 12.09 -1.12
N VAL A 72 -1.83 12.03 -1.59
CA VAL A 72 -2.93 11.35 -0.87
C VAL A 72 -2.61 9.87 -0.66
N GLU A 73 -2.07 9.20 -1.68
CA GLU A 73 -1.62 7.80 -1.59
C GLU A 73 -0.54 7.62 -0.52
N SER A 74 0.44 8.54 -0.49
CA SER A 74 1.48 8.56 0.53
C SER A 74 0.91 8.68 1.96
N LEU A 75 -0.02 9.61 2.16
CA LEU A 75 -0.69 9.80 3.45
C LEU A 75 -1.48 8.56 3.88
N LEU A 76 -2.16 7.90 2.93
CA LEU A 76 -2.87 6.64 3.16
C LEU A 76 -1.93 5.53 3.63
N GLN A 77 -0.75 5.43 3.04
CA GLN A 77 0.21 4.40 3.41
C GLN A 77 0.80 4.63 4.81
N VAL A 78 1.07 5.89 5.16
CA VAL A 78 1.48 6.29 6.51
C VAL A 78 0.35 6.01 7.51
N ALA A 79 -0.89 6.36 7.19
CA ALA A 79 -2.04 6.10 8.06
C ALA A 79 -2.23 4.60 8.33
N LEU A 80 -2.10 3.75 7.30
CA LEU A 80 -2.19 2.29 7.46
C LEU A 80 -1.05 1.72 8.31
N LEU A 81 0.16 2.27 8.18
CA LEU A 81 1.29 1.94 9.05
C LEU A 81 1.05 2.32 10.51
N VAL A 82 0.58 3.54 10.76
CA VAL A 82 0.30 4.03 12.11
C VAL A 82 -0.83 3.24 12.75
N LEU A 83 -1.90 2.95 12.01
CA LEU A 83 -3.01 2.13 12.47
C LEU A 83 -2.54 0.72 12.83
N ALA A 84 -1.72 0.10 11.98
CA ALA A 84 -1.19 -1.24 12.23
C ALA A 84 -0.31 -1.25 13.50
N ALA A 85 0.59 -0.28 13.63
CA ALA A 85 1.43 -0.13 14.81
C ALA A 85 0.59 0.09 16.09
N ALA A 86 -0.46 0.91 16.01
CA ALA A 86 -1.33 1.22 17.14
C ALA A 86 -2.13 0.01 17.62
N VAL A 87 -2.69 -0.77 16.69
CA VAL A 87 -3.44 -1.99 16.98
C VAL A 87 -2.51 -3.07 17.52
N VAL A 88 -1.38 -3.30 16.85
CA VAL A 88 -0.49 -4.42 17.17
C VAL A 88 0.35 -4.17 18.42
N ARG A 89 0.61 -2.90 18.80
CA ARG A 89 1.21 -2.56 20.10
C ARG A 89 0.37 -3.04 21.29
N ARG A 90 -0.95 -3.23 21.09
CA ARG A 90 -1.87 -3.67 22.15
C ARG A 90 -1.97 -5.20 22.28
N GLY A 91 -1.41 -5.96 21.32
CA GLY A 91 -1.42 -7.42 21.33
C GLY A 91 -0.07 -8.02 21.73
N ASP A 92 -0.10 -9.23 22.30
CA ASP A 92 1.08 -9.99 22.68
C ASP A 92 1.41 -11.07 21.62
N GLY A 93 2.69 -11.40 21.42
CA GLY A 93 3.12 -12.58 20.63
C GLY A 93 3.42 -12.36 19.13
N ASP A 94 3.14 -13.38 18.30
CA ASP A 94 3.55 -13.52 16.89
C ASP A 94 2.94 -12.47 15.93
N GLY A 95 1.76 -11.95 16.25
CA GLY A 95 1.13 -10.85 15.50
C GLY A 95 2.02 -9.60 15.48
N ARG A 96 2.75 -9.34 16.57
CA ARG A 96 3.72 -8.24 16.66
C ARG A 96 4.88 -8.40 15.71
N ARG A 97 5.43 -9.60 15.61
CA ARG A 97 6.54 -9.89 14.69
C ARG A 97 6.10 -9.76 13.22
N ARG A 98 4.92 -10.29 12.87
CA ARG A 98 4.35 -10.15 11.53
C ARG A 98 4.13 -8.69 11.14
N ALA A 99 3.59 -7.88 12.05
CA ALA A 99 3.35 -6.46 11.79
C ALA A 99 4.65 -5.66 11.64
N VAL A 100 5.69 -5.97 12.42
CA VAL A 100 7.01 -5.34 12.26
C VAL A 100 7.60 -5.67 10.89
N VAL A 101 7.59 -6.94 10.47
CA VAL A 101 8.10 -7.35 9.16
C VAL A 101 7.31 -6.69 8.03
N ALA A 102 5.98 -6.72 8.10
CA ALA A 102 5.11 -6.08 7.12
C ALA A 102 5.20 -4.54 7.15
N GLY A 103 5.59 -3.95 8.28
CA GLY A 103 5.91 -2.54 8.45
C GLY A 103 7.23 -2.17 7.77
N VAL A 104 8.30 -2.94 7.99
CA VAL A 104 9.58 -2.74 7.31
C VAL A 104 9.42 -2.88 5.79
N ALA A 105 8.73 -3.94 5.34
CA ALA A 105 8.43 -4.14 3.92
C ALA A 105 7.66 -2.95 3.33
N ALA A 106 6.75 -2.35 4.11
CA ALA A 106 6.03 -1.14 3.70
C ALA A 106 6.93 0.04 3.39
N VAL A 107 7.86 0.30 4.29
CA VAL A 107 8.71 1.48 4.26
C VAL A 107 9.63 1.34 3.05
N LEU A 108 10.19 0.15 2.85
CA LEU A 108 11.00 -0.16 1.68
C LEU A 108 10.20 0.00 0.39
N LEU A 109 8.98 -0.55 0.32
CA LEU A 109 8.10 -0.40 -0.84
C LEU A 109 7.69 1.05 -1.08
N TYR A 110 7.46 1.83 -0.02
CA TYR A 110 7.13 3.25 -0.11
C TYR A 110 8.30 4.03 -0.71
N LEU A 111 9.51 3.86 -0.17
CA LEU A 111 10.71 4.52 -0.67
C LEU A 111 10.98 4.18 -2.14
N PHE A 112 10.75 2.92 -2.54
CA PHE A 112 10.83 2.51 -3.94
C PHE A 112 9.74 3.13 -4.82
N SER A 113 8.58 3.45 -4.27
CA SER A 113 7.46 4.04 -5.01
C SER A 113 7.66 5.54 -5.28
N ILE A 114 8.45 6.25 -4.47
CA ILE A 114 8.70 7.70 -4.62
C ILE A 114 9.27 8.06 -6.01
N PRO A 115 10.40 7.48 -6.48
CA PRO A 115 10.92 7.80 -7.82
C PRO A 115 9.94 7.39 -8.92
N LEU A 116 9.21 6.29 -8.71
CA LEU A 116 8.22 5.74 -9.64
C LEU A 116 7.01 6.66 -9.84
N PHE A 117 6.50 7.24 -8.75
CA PHE A 117 5.42 8.24 -8.82
C PHE A 117 5.95 9.58 -9.38
N GLY A 118 7.21 9.91 -9.12
CA GLY A 118 7.90 11.01 -9.79
C GLY A 118 7.84 10.85 -11.31
N GLU A 119 8.31 9.73 -11.85
CA GLU A 119 8.24 9.50 -13.30
C GLU A 119 6.81 9.49 -13.84
N ALA A 120 5.87 8.86 -13.11
CA ALA A 120 4.47 8.80 -13.52
C ALA A 120 3.78 10.17 -13.60
N THR A 121 4.22 11.15 -12.81
CA THR A 121 3.62 12.49 -12.77
C THR A 121 4.29 13.50 -13.69
N VAL A 122 5.44 13.14 -14.27
CA VAL A 122 6.19 13.95 -15.25
C VAL A 122 6.06 13.35 -16.66
N ALA A 123 5.64 12.09 -16.78
CA ALA A 123 5.30 11.46 -18.05
C ALA A 123 4.13 12.23 -18.72
N PRO A 124 4.30 12.65 -19.99
CA PRO A 124 3.35 13.51 -20.71
C PRO A 124 2.02 12.84 -21.07
#